data_AF-R5I6D6-F1
#
_entry.id   AF-R5I6D6-F1
#
_cell.length_a   1.000
_cell.length_b   1.000
_cell.length_c   1.000
_cell.angle_alpha   90.00
_cell.angle_beta   90.00
_cell.angle_gamma   90.00
#
_symmetry.space_group_name_H-M   'P 1'
#
loop_
_entity.id
_entity.type
_entity.pdbx_description
1 polymer ?
#
loop_
_entity_poly.entity_id
_entity_poly.type
_entity_poly.pdbx_seq_one_letter_code
_entity_poly.pdbx_strand_id
1 'polypeptide(L)'
;MQDYLSVIRSVDRNIGRVLDYLIESGLWENTLVIYTSDQGFYMGEHGWFDKRFMYEESFRTPLLAHLPGGYHGEVDALVQNIDHAPPSSRLPECRYRTTSRATPTSPT
;
A
#
# COMPACT_ATOMS: atom_id res chain seq x y z
N MET A 1 2.86 20.65 -13.34
CA MET A 1 3.79 20.20 -12.28
C MET A 1 3.34 20.66 -10.89
N GLN A 2 3.23 21.98 -10.63
CA GLN A 2 2.88 22.51 -9.31
C GLN A 2 1.54 21.98 -8.76
N ASP A 3 0.49 21.96 -9.59
CA ASP A 3 -0.82 21.46 -9.16
C ASP A 3 -0.80 19.95 -8.85
N TYR A 4 -0.07 19.17 -9.65
CA TYR A 4 0.07 17.73 -9.45
C TYR A 4 0.76 17.40 -8.11
N LEU A 5 1.87 18.08 -7.82
CA LEU A 5 2.56 17.93 -6.53
C LEU A 5 1.71 18.43 -5.36
N SER A 6 0.91 19.48 -5.57
CA SER A 6 -0.03 19.99 -4.55
C SER A 6 -1.12 18.97 -4.22
N VAL A 7 -1.62 18.25 -5.22
CA VAL A 7 -2.57 17.15 -5.02
C VAL A 7 -1.92 16.00 -4.28
N ILE A 8 -0.70 15.58 -4.66
CA ILE A 8 0.04 14.53 -3.94
C ILE A 8 0.21 14.90 -2.46
N ARG A 9 0.64 16.14 -2.18
CA ARG A 9 0.79 16.63 -0.80
C ARG A 9 -0.52 16.61 -0.02
N SER A 10 -1.64 16.92 -0.68
CA SER A 10 -2.96 16.84 -0.06
C SER A 10 -3.36 15.40 0.26
N VAL A 11 -3.08 14.46 -0.64
CA VAL A 11 -3.35 13.03 -0.44
C VAL A 11 -2.50 12.48 0.71
N ASP A 12 -1.20 12.77 0.73
CA ASP A 12 -0.28 12.37 1.79
C ASP A 12 -0.76 12.79 3.19
N ARG A 13 -1.18 14.06 3.34
CA ARG A 13 -1.75 14.56 4.60
C ARG A 13 -3.02 13.79 5.02
N ASN A 14 -3.86 13.39 4.06
CA ASN A 14 -5.08 12.65 4.39
C ASN A 14 -4.79 11.17 4.71
N ILE A 15 -3.76 10.58 4.10
CA ILE A 15 -3.28 9.25 4.49
C ILE A 15 -2.81 9.29 5.95
N GLY A 16 -2.02 10.30 6.34
CA GLY A 16 -1.61 10.52 7.73
C GLY A 16 -2.80 10.48 8.70
N ARG A 17 -3.89 11.20 8.39
CA ARG A 17 -5.11 11.20 9.22
C ARG A 17 -5.77 9.82 9.36
N VAL A 18 -5.72 9.00 8.31
CA VAL A 18 -6.24 7.62 8.37
C VAL A 18 -5.36 6.75 9.25
N LEU A 19 -4.03 6.90 9.12
CA LEU A 19 -3.07 6.17 9.96
C LEU A 19 -3.19 6.57 11.44
N ASP A 20 -3.29 7.87 11.72
CA ASP A 20 -3.51 8.39 13.07
C ASP A 20 -4.78 7.79 13.69
N TYR A 21 -5.88 7.75 12.93
CA TYR A 21 -7.12 7.12 13.39
C TYR A 21 -6.94 5.63 13.71
N LEU A 22 -6.19 4.87 12.89
CA LEU A 22 -5.92 3.45 13.16
C LEU A 22 -5.14 3.27 14.47
N ILE A 23 -4.19 4.16 14.76
CA ILE A 23 -3.40 4.15 16.00
C ILE A 23 -4.29 4.51 17.20
N GLU A 24 -5.01 5.64 17.13
CA GLU A 24 -5.87 6.13 18.21
C GLU A 24 -7.01 5.16 18.55
N SER A 25 -7.52 4.43 17.54
CA SER A 25 -8.57 3.44 17.72
C SER A 25 -8.05 2.07 18.18
N GLY A 26 -6.74 1.92 18.38
CA GLY A 26 -6.10 0.65 18.76
C GLY A 26 -6.19 -0.44 17.69
N LEU A 27 -6.39 -0.07 16.42
CA LEU A 27 -6.54 -0.99 15.29
C LEU A 27 -5.21 -1.26 14.56
N TRP A 28 -4.20 -0.44 14.78
CA TRP A 28 -2.90 -0.49 14.10
C TRP A 28 -2.27 -1.88 14.10
N GLU A 29 -2.15 -2.51 15.27
CA GLU A 29 -1.49 -3.82 15.46
C GLU A 29 -2.19 -4.99 14.74
N ASN A 30 -3.41 -4.79 14.24
CA ASN A 30 -4.20 -5.83 13.57
C ASN A 30 -4.67 -5.41 12.16
N THR A 31 -4.07 -4.36 11.59
CA THR A 31 -4.47 -3.84 10.27
C THR A 31 -3.32 -3.95 9.28
N LEU A 32 -3.53 -4.71 8.21
CA LEU A 32 -2.68 -4.68 7.02
C LEU A 32 -2.95 -3.38 6.26
N VAL A 33 -1.92 -2.57 6.02
CA VAL A 33 -2.02 -1.36 5.21
C VAL A 33 -1.15 -1.53 3.97
N ILE A 34 -1.75 -1.35 2.79
CA ILE A 34 -1.04 -1.35 1.51
C ILE A 34 -1.27 0.01 0.87
N TYR A 35 -0.17 0.70 0.56
CA TYR A 35 -0.17 1.93 -0.23
C TYR A 35 0.46 1.67 -1.59
N THR A 36 -0.29 1.95 -2.64
CA THR A 36 0.12 1.72 -4.02
C THR A 36 -0.53 2.72 -4.96
N SER A 37 -0.13 2.68 -6.22
CA SER A 37 -0.79 3.39 -7.33
C SER A 37 -1.20 2.39 -8.42
N ASP A 38 -2.23 2.75 -9.18
CA ASP A 38 -2.72 1.94 -10.30
C ASP A 38 -1.77 1.97 -11.51
N GLN A 39 -1.09 3.09 -11.73
CA GLN A 39 -0.09 3.26 -12.78
C GLN A 39 0.88 4.41 -12.49
N GLY A 40 1.97 4.46 -13.27
CA GLY A 40 2.82 5.65 -13.37
C GLY A 40 2.21 6.73 -14.28
N PHE A 41 2.93 7.84 -14.43
CA PHE A 41 2.47 8.98 -15.22
C PHE A 41 3.65 9.78 -15.77
N TYR A 42 3.60 10.13 -17.07
CA TYR A 42 4.59 11.04 -17.67
C TYR A 42 4.33 12.47 -17.18
N MET A 43 5.35 13.13 -16.65
CA MET A 43 5.33 14.52 -16.21
C MET A 43 6.07 15.47 -17.18
N GLY A 44 6.25 15.04 -18.43
CA GLY A 44 6.94 15.76 -19.47
C GLY A 44 8.11 15.00 -20.09
N GLU A 45 8.43 13.80 -19.58
CA GLU A 45 9.36 12.88 -20.23
C GLU A 45 8.87 12.58 -21.66
N HIS A 46 9.80 12.53 -22.60
CA HIS A 46 9.50 12.37 -24.03
C HIS A 46 8.56 13.44 -24.63
N GLY A 47 8.33 14.55 -23.91
CA GLY A 47 7.38 15.59 -24.32
C GLY A 47 5.91 15.19 -24.10
N TRP A 48 5.65 14.16 -23.29
CA TRP A 48 4.31 13.61 -23.08
C TRP A 48 3.79 13.84 -21.66
N PHE A 49 2.48 13.99 -21.57
CA PHE A 49 1.70 14.01 -20.33
C PHE A 49 0.58 12.98 -20.47
N ASP A 50 0.92 11.71 -20.32
CA ASP A 50 0.01 10.58 -20.52
C ASP A 50 0.45 9.38 -19.65
N LYS A 51 -0.08 8.19 -19.92
CA LYS A 51 0.25 6.92 -19.26
C LYS A 51 0.05 5.69 -20.15
N ARG A 52 0.08 5.89 -21.48
CA ARG A 52 -0.35 4.87 -22.45
C ARG A 52 0.79 4.12 -23.13
N PHE A 53 2.01 4.60 -22.97
CA PHE A 53 3.19 4.02 -23.59
C PHE A 53 3.95 3.12 -22.63
N MET A 54 4.64 2.14 -23.18
CA MET A 54 5.32 1.08 -22.43
C MET A 54 6.71 1.49 -21.94
N TYR A 55 6.82 2.67 -21.33
CA TYR A 55 8.05 3.11 -20.67
C TYR A 55 7.94 2.99 -19.15
N GLU A 56 9.10 2.98 -18.51
CA GLU A 56 9.23 2.76 -17.07
C GLU A 56 8.40 3.75 -16.26
N GLU A 57 8.36 5.01 -16.67
CA GLU A 57 7.63 6.10 -16.01
C GLU A 57 6.11 5.85 -15.97
N SER A 58 5.59 5.05 -16.90
CA SER A 58 4.17 4.71 -16.97
C SER A 58 3.83 3.44 -16.18
N PHE A 59 4.78 2.54 -15.95
CA PHE A 59 4.56 1.27 -15.26
C PHE A 59 5.01 1.29 -13.80
N ARG A 60 6.06 2.02 -13.48
CA ARG A 60 6.65 2.04 -12.15
C ARG A 60 5.73 2.76 -11.18
N THR A 61 5.21 2.00 -10.23
CA THR A 61 4.34 2.50 -9.16
C THR A 61 4.99 2.27 -7.79
N PRO A 62 4.69 3.12 -6.80
CA PRO A 62 5.08 2.83 -5.43
C PRO A 62 4.30 1.61 -4.93
N LEU A 63 4.96 0.74 -4.13
CA LEU A 63 4.30 -0.30 -3.37
C LEU A 63 4.92 -0.34 -1.96
N LEU A 64 4.15 0.11 -0.96
CA LEU A 64 4.53 0.07 0.44
C LEU A 64 3.48 -0.74 1.20
N ALA A 65 3.93 -1.61 2.11
CA ALA A 65 3.05 -2.42 2.93
C ALA A 65 3.49 -2.39 4.40
N HIS A 66 2.55 -2.10 5.29
CA HIS A 66 2.68 -2.37 6.71
C HIS A 66 1.99 -3.70 7.01
N LEU A 67 2.79 -4.71 7.38
CA LEU A 67 2.32 -6.04 7.75
C LEU A 67 2.58 -6.28 9.25
N PRO A 68 1.54 -6.32 10.10
CA PRO A 68 1.71 -6.59 11.52
C PRO A 68 2.41 -7.92 11.78
N GLY A 69 3.51 -7.91 12.53
CA GLY A 69 4.34 -9.10 12.80
C GLY A 69 5.09 -9.67 11.59
N GLY A 70 5.13 -8.92 10.48
CA GLY A 70 5.76 -9.32 9.23
C GLY A 70 7.23 -8.95 9.11
N TYR A 71 7.77 -9.14 7.90
CA TYR A 71 9.11 -8.68 7.54
C TYR A 71 9.18 -7.16 7.49
N HIS A 72 10.28 -6.59 8.00
CA HIS A 72 10.61 -5.17 7.90
C HIS A 72 11.89 -5.00 7.10
N GLY A 73 11.80 -4.29 5.97
CA GLY A 73 12.93 -4.00 5.11
C GLY A 73 12.50 -3.74 3.67
N GLU A 74 13.49 -3.52 2.82
CA GLU A 74 13.28 -3.41 1.37
C GLU A 74 13.23 -4.80 0.74
N VAL A 75 12.52 -4.91 -0.38
CA VAL A 75 12.38 -6.13 -1.17
C VAL A 75 12.78 -5.81 -2.61
N ASP A 76 13.90 -6.37 -3.06
CA ASP A 76 14.45 -6.13 -4.41
C ASP A 76 13.79 -7.02 -5.50
N ALA A 77 12.82 -7.83 -5.12
CA ALA A 77 12.10 -8.68 -6.07
C ALA A 77 11.19 -7.84 -6.97
N LEU A 78 11.08 -8.25 -8.23
CA LEU A 78 10.07 -7.69 -9.13
C LEU A 78 8.67 -8.08 -8.64
N VAL A 79 7.80 -7.09 -8.58
CA VAL A 79 6.41 -7.19 -8.13
C VAL A 79 5.51 -6.47 -9.12
N GLN A 80 4.25 -6.91 -9.22
CA GLN A 80 3.27 -6.37 -10.14
C GLN A 80 1.95 -6.06 -9.41
N ASN A 81 1.12 -5.18 -9.98
CA ASN A 81 -0.19 -4.84 -9.41
C ASN A 81 -1.14 -6.04 -9.27
N ILE A 82 -0.90 -7.15 -10.00
CA ILE A 82 -1.69 -8.38 -9.87
C ILE A 82 -1.34 -9.19 -8.62
N ASP A 83 -0.22 -8.88 -7.95
CA ASP A 83 0.26 -9.60 -6.77
C ASP A 83 -0.38 -9.10 -5.46
N HIS A 84 -1.22 -8.05 -5.52
CA HIS A 84 -1.95 -7.57 -4.34
C HIS A 84 -2.93 -8.61 -3.79
N ALA A 85 -3.52 -9.41 -4.67
CA ALA A 85 -4.42 -10.49 -4.29
C ALA A 85 -3.61 -11.78 -4.06
N PRO A 86 -3.93 -12.58 -3.02
CA PRO A 86 -3.39 -13.93 -2.93
C PRO A 86 -3.75 -14.69 -4.21
N PRO A 87 -2.89 -15.60 -4.70
CA PRO A 87 -3.23 -16.47 -5.82
C PRO A 87 -4.58 -17.13 -5.55
N SER A 88 -5.49 -17.07 -6.53
CA SER A 88 -6.87 -17.56 -6.42
C SER A 88 -6.99 -19.00 -5.90
N SER A 89 -5.94 -19.81 -6.04
CA SER A 89 -5.84 -21.18 -5.56
C SER A 89 -5.53 -21.35 -4.06
N ARG A 90 -5.25 -20.26 -3.32
CA ARG A 90 -4.92 -20.27 -1.87
C ARG A 90 -5.96 -19.56 -0.99
N LEU A 91 -7.21 -19.49 -1.41
CA LEU A 91 -8.29 -18.90 -0.60
C LEU A 91 -9.10 -19.97 0.18
N PRO A 92 -8.66 -20.47 1.35
CA PRO A 92 -9.61 -20.78 2.40
C PRO A 92 -9.91 -19.47 3.12
N GLU A 93 -11.04 -18.86 2.79
CA GLU A 93 -11.66 -17.76 3.56
C GLU A 93 -10.72 -16.62 3.99
N CYS A 94 -10.40 -15.70 3.08
CA CYS A 94 -10.05 -14.34 3.48
C CYS A 94 -11.32 -13.64 4.02
N ARG A 95 -11.77 -14.06 5.21
CA ARG A 95 -12.68 -13.30 6.05
C ARG A 95 -11.79 -12.38 6.88
N TYR A 96 -11.86 -11.07 6.64
CA TYR A 96 -11.43 -10.09 7.64
C TYR A 96 -12.36 -10.24 8.86
N ARG A 97 -12.05 -11.20 9.73
CA ARG A 97 -12.80 -11.47 10.95
C ARG A 97 -12.16 -10.66 12.06
N THR A 98 -12.73 -9.50 12.37
CA THR A 98 -12.53 -8.81 13.65
C THR A 98 -13.11 -9.70 14.74
N THR A 99 -12.29 -10.54 15.35
CA THR A 99 -12.64 -11.15 16.64
C THR A 99 -11.72 -10.60 17.70
N SER A 100 -12.25 -9.65 18.46
CA SER A 100 -11.75 -9.34 19.80
C SER A 100 -11.79 -10.60 20.65
N ARG A 101 -10.64 -11.26 20.84
CA ARG A 101 -10.42 -12.09 22.01
C ARG A 101 -8.93 -12.14 22.33
N ALA A 102 -8.54 -11.25 23.23
CA ALA A 102 -7.27 -11.34 23.94
C ALA A 102 -7.18 -12.70 24.65
N THR A 103 -6.06 -13.39 24.46
CA THR A 103 -5.57 -14.35 25.47
C THR A 103 -4.07 -14.11 25.61
N PRO A 104 -3.57 -13.76 26.81
CA PRO A 104 -2.14 -13.57 27.02
C PRO A 104 -1.46 -14.93 27.15
N THR A 105 -0.40 -15.18 26.37
CA THR A 105 0.54 -16.27 26.67
C THR A 105 1.87 -15.67 27.13
N SER A 106 2.29 -16.14 28.30
CA SER A 106 3.46 -15.72 29.07
C SER A 106 4.79 -15.90 28.34
N PRO A 107 5.84 -15.15 28.72
CA PRO A 107 7.17 -15.35 28.18
C PRO A 107 7.83 -16.59 28.80
N THR A 108 8.44 -17.41 27.95
CA THR A 108 9.59 -18.25 28.30
C THR A 108 10.75 -17.82 27.46
#